data_AF-A0A958LW37-F1
#
_entry.id   AF-A0A958LW37-F1
#
_cell.length_a   1.000
_cell.length_b   1.000
_cell.length_c   1.000
_cell.angle_alpha   90.00
_cell.angle_beta   90.00
_cell.angle_gamma   90.00
#
_symmetry.space_group_name_H-M   'P 1'
#
loop_
_entity.id
_entity.type
_entity.pdbx_description
1 polymer ?
#
loop_
_entity_poly.entity_id
_entity_poly.type
_entity_poly.pdbx_seq_one_letter_code
_entity_poly.pdbx_strand_id
1 'polypeptide(L)'
;RIWVLSKRVKQIILKYLDLPESSIGVIPRSELDDISTSPNPNNVNWENINLVYAGRISVSKNITGLLKIYNELEKNKQIKLNIFGEFDDLTDPSWGRYKPFNYRDEVNHILSDYKWKNKPCFHGHVNIDQWIKSLDKSSIFISISTSMFEDFGTAAFEAHKNNSPGILSDWGGHADQIGTDQFKIPISYIPQSYEPEFIQNIKAKLCANHLFDNRKIQTLNNQNVDTLKFTCPNWIKLEDFQSALKKFNSLNTIEILDLIRNGLANYADTQFGHRFFINYREIMSNYPIGKTLVIYPENFKTANSTDKEKIFLKQFEDLFDYDNKFVFANNREFLKFQFFDRMDYFSDLIVIKEKESLSTIASLANDFVSKNQNIHIFEF
;
A
#
# COMPACT_ATOMS: atom_id res chain seq x y z
N ARG A 1 22.73 -17.82 -10.83
CA ARG A 1 21.29 -17.66 -11.09
C ARG A 1 20.70 -16.94 -9.90
N ILE A 2 19.75 -16.02 -10.11
CA ILE A 2 19.00 -15.39 -9.03
C ILE A 2 17.53 -15.77 -9.21
N TRP A 3 16.90 -16.24 -8.14
CA TRP A 3 15.49 -16.55 -8.10
C TRP A 3 14.79 -15.59 -7.14
N VAL A 4 13.63 -15.08 -7.56
CA VAL A 4 12.80 -14.18 -6.76
C VAL A 4 11.35 -14.65 -6.73
N LEU A 5 10.59 -14.18 -5.73
CA LEU A 5 9.21 -14.59 -5.48
C LEU A 5 8.16 -13.72 -6.19
N SER A 6 8.58 -12.57 -6.74
CA SER A 6 7.74 -11.69 -7.54
C SER A 6 8.46 -10.98 -8.69
N LYS A 7 7.70 -10.63 -9.72
CA LYS A 7 8.10 -9.79 -10.85
C LYS A 7 8.54 -8.42 -10.38
N ARG A 8 7.87 -7.86 -9.36
CA ARG A 8 8.23 -6.55 -8.78
C ARG A 8 9.61 -6.59 -8.14
N VAL A 9 9.95 -7.63 -7.39
CA VAL A 9 11.30 -7.81 -6.85
C VAL A 9 12.33 -8.02 -7.97
N LYS A 10 12.01 -8.77 -9.05
CA LYS A 10 12.87 -8.85 -10.24
C LYS A 10 13.16 -7.46 -10.82
N GLN A 11 12.14 -6.61 -10.97
CA GLN A 11 12.30 -5.24 -11.47
C GLN A 11 13.16 -4.36 -10.55
N ILE A 12 13.03 -4.50 -9.23
CA ILE A 12 13.89 -3.81 -8.25
C ILE A 12 15.34 -4.23 -8.44
N ILE A 13 15.62 -5.53 -8.52
CA ILE A 13 16.97 -6.05 -8.75
C ILE A 13 17.53 -5.51 -10.06
N LEU A 14 16.77 -5.54 -11.16
CA LEU A 14 17.20 -5.01 -12.45
C LEU A 14 17.51 -3.52 -12.43
N LYS A 15 16.73 -2.72 -11.71
CA LYS A 15 16.92 -1.27 -11.62
C LYS A 15 18.22 -0.91 -10.88
N TYR A 16 18.54 -1.66 -9.82
CA TYR A 16 19.62 -1.31 -8.91
C TYR A 16 20.90 -2.12 -9.14
N LEU A 17 20.77 -3.33 -9.67
CA LEU A 17 21.87 -4.21 -10.00
C LEU A 17 21.88 -4.37 -11.52
N ASP A 18 22.96 -3.91 -12.13
CA ASP A 18 23.23 -3.96 -13.57
C ASP A 18 23.55 -5.39 -14.03
N LEU A 19 22.62 -6.30 -13.77
CA LEU A 19 22.69 -7.72 -14.06
C LEU A 19 21.86 -8.04 -15.30
N PRO A 20 22.28 -9.01 -16.15
CA PRO A 20 21.49 -9.42 -17.30
C PRO A 20 20.11 -9.91 -16.87
N GLU A 21 19.04 -9.43 -17.53
CA GLU A 21 17.67 -9.85 -17.20
C GLU A 21 17.48 -11.37 -17.27
N SER A 22 18.11 -12.01 -18.26
CA SER A 22 18.05 -13.46 -18.42
C SER A 22 18.60 -14.23 -17.23
N SER A 23 19.29 -13.59 -16.29
CA SER A 23 19.87 -14.23 -15.11
C SER A 23 19.02 -14.18 -13.84
N ILE A 24 17.90 -13.45 -13.88
CA ILE A 24 16.95 -13.29 -12.78
C ILE A 24 15.62 -13.92 -13.18
N GLY A 25 15.30 -15.05 -12.57
CA GLY A 25 14.05 -15.77 -12.76
C GLY A 25 13.03 -15.44 -11.67
N VAL A 26 11.76 -15.41 -12.03
CA VAL A 26 10.64 -15.39 -11.06
C VAL A 26 10.16 -16.83 -10.90
N ILE A 27 9.99 -17.29 -9.66
CA ILE A 27 9.49 -18.64 -9.39
C ILE A 27 8.04 -18.73 -9.91
N PRO A 28 7.73 -19.66 -10.83
CA PRO A 28 6.40 -19.80 -11.41
C PRO A 28 5.44 -20.40 -10.38
N ARG A 29 4.48 -19.59 -9.90
CA ARG A 29 3.52 -20.03 -8.88
C ARG A 29 2.60 -21.15 -9.36
N SER A 30 2.33 -21.19 -10.66
CA SER A 30 1.57 -22.27 -11.31
C SER A 30 2.27 -23.63 -11.26
N GLU A 31 3.57 -23.68 -10.96
CA GLU A 31 4.30 -24.95 -10.77
C GLU A 31 4.40 -25.35 -9.29
N LEU A 32 3.98 -24.48 -8.36
CA LEU A 32 4.00 -24.78 -6.93
C LEU A 32 2.79 -25.58 -6.48
N ASP A 33 1.66 -25.49 -7.20
CA ASP A 33 0.49 -26.34 -7.01
C ASP A 33 -0.39 -26.39 -8.27
N ASP A 34 -1.27 -27.40 -8.33
CA ASP A 34 -2.25 -27.59 -9.39
C ASP A 34 -3.46 -26.64 -9.16
N ILE A 35 -3.27 -25.36 -9.46
CA ILE A 35 -4.29 -24.30 -9.31
C ILE A 35 -5.38 -24.38 -10.40
N SER A 36 -5.50 -25.52 -11.11
CA SER A 36 -6.34 -25.69 -12.30
C SER A 36 -7.85 -25.53 -12.07
N THR A 37 -8.31 -25.44 -10.82
CA THR A 37 -9.74 -25.35 -10.47
C THR A 37 -10.08 -24.13 -9.61
N SER A 38 -9.54 -22.96 -9.95
CA SER A 38 -9.98 -21.72 -9.28
C SER A 38 -11.51 -21.55 -9.43
N PRO A 39 -12.25 -21.29 -8.33
CA PRO A 39 -13.69 -21.08 -8.40
C PRO A 39 -14.00 -19.88 -9.28
N ASN A 40 -15.08 -19.96 -10.05
CA ASN A 40 -15.51 -18.82 -10.85
C ASN A 40 -15.86 -17.63 -9.91
N PRO A 41 -15.19 -16.47 -9.99
CA PRO A 41 -15.50 -15.27 -9.18
C PRO A 41 -16.99 -14.88 -9.26
N ASN A 42 -17.64 -15.17 -10.39
CA ASN A 42 -19.04 -14.87 -10.60
C ASN A 42 -19.99 -15.65 -9.69
N ASN A 43 -19.50 -16.68 -8.98
CA ASN A 43 -20.29 -17.48 -8.05
C ASN A 43 -20.24 -16.95 -6.61
N VAL A 44 -19.50 -15.88 -6.33
CA VAL A 44 -19.45 -15.28 -5.00
C VAL A 44 -20.77 -14.57 -4.70
N ASN A 45 -21.45 -15.00 -3.62
CA ASN A 45 -22.65 -14.32 -3.15
C ASN A 45 -22.29 -13.07 -2.35
N TRP A 46 -22.30 -11.91 -3.03
CA TRP A 46 -21.94 -10.63 -2.41
C TRP A 46 -22.95 -10.11 -1.38
N GLU A 47 -24.13 -10.73 -1.24
CA GLU A 47 -25.11 -10.32 -0.24
C GLU A 47 -24.78 -10.84 1.17
N ASN A 48 -24.02 -11.94 1.27
CA ASN A 48 -23.60 -12.51 2.54
C ASN A 48 -22.17 -13.03 2.43
N ILE A 49 -21.21 -12.15 2.75
CA ILE A 49 -19.79 -12.41 2.59
C ILE A 49 -19.13 -12.64 3.94
N ASN A 50 -18.25 -13.63 3.98
CA ASN A 50 -17.33 -13.83 5.08
C ASN A 50 -15.92 -13.39 4.66
N LEU A 51 -15.50 -12.17 5.01
CA LEU A 51 -14.13 -11.74 4.78
C LEU A 51 -13.20 -12.42 5.79
N VAL A 52 -12.11 -13.01 5.30
CA VAL A 52 -11.13 -13.71 6.11
C VAL A 52 -9.75 -13.12 5.89
N TYR A 53 -9.12 -12.60 6.95
CA TYR A 53 -7.71 -12.22 6.96
C TYR A 53 -6.93 -13.21 7.81
N ALA A 54 -5.76 -13.63 7.34
CA ALA A 54 -4.81 -14.44 8.11
C ALA A 54 -3.39 -13.89 7.99
N GLY A 55 -2.78 -13.53 9.13
CA GLY A 55 -1.45 -12.93 9.17
C GLY A 55 -1.19 -12.22 10.50
N ARG A 56 -0.01 -11.62 10.64
CA ARG A 56 0.29 -10.82 11.85
C ARG A 56 -0.56 -9.54 11.87
N ILE A 57 -1.03 -9.15 13.05
CA ILE A 57 -1.81 -7.93 13.23
C ILE A 57 -0.82 -6.79 13.54
N SER A 58 -0.26 -6.20 12.49
CA SER A 58 0.73 -5.10 12.53
C SER A 58 0.37 -3.93 11.63
N VAL A 59 1.09 -2.82 11.82
CA VAL A 59 1.16 -1.71 10.86
C VAL A 59 1.64 -2.17 9.50
N SER A 60 2.67 -3.04 9.43
CA SER A 60 3.17 -3.54 8.14
C SER A 60 2.12 -4.30 7.32
N LYS A 61 1.14 -4.91 7.99
CA LYS A 61 0.01 -5.60 7.36
C LYS A 61 -1.23 -4.72 7.17
N ASN A 62 -1.15 -3.47 7.59
CA ASN A 62 -2.16 -2.43 7.39
C ASN A 62 -3.56 -2.79 7.91
N ILE A 63 -3.65 -3.40 9.09
CA ILE A 63 -4.93 -3.80 9.69
C ILE A 63 -5.83 -2.61 9.99
N THR A 64 -5.30 -1.45 10.39
CA THR A 64 -6.10 -0.24 10.61
C THR A 64 -6.78 0.22 9.32
N GLY A 65 -6.07 0.21 8.20
CA GLY A 65 -6.67 0.45 6.88
C GLY A 65 -7.75 -0.58 6.51
N LEU A 66 -7.57 -1.85 6.88
CA LEU A 66 -8.52 -2.93 6.62
C LEU A 66 -9.82 -2.71 7.40
N LEU A 67 -9.70 -2.32 8.67
CA LEU A 67 -10.86 -2.00 9.51
C LEU A 67 -11.64 -0.80 8.95
N LYS A 68 -10.95 0.22 8.45
CA LYS A 68 -11.59 1.38 7.80
C LYS A 68 -12.35 0.98 6.54
N ILE A 69 -11.72 0.21 5.64
CA ILE A 69 -12.37 -0.32 4.43
C ILE A 69 -13.58 -1.18 4.81
N TYR A 70 -13.42 -2.07 5.80
CA TYR A 70 -14.51 -2.93 6.26
C TYR A 70 -15.70 -2.14 6.81
N ASN A 71 -15.46 -1.07 7.58
CA ASN A 71 -16.52 -0.21 8.07
C ASN A 71 -17.34 0.42 6.94
N GLU A 72 -16.71 0.81 5.83
CA GLU A 72 -17.42 1.32 4.65
C GLU A 72 -18.20 0.22 3.93
N LEU A 73 -17.64 -0.99 3.83
CA LEU A 73 -18.27 -2.13 3.18
C LEU A 73 -19.56 -2.59 3.92
N GLU A 74 -19.55 -2.66 5.24
CA GLU A 74 -20.69 -3.18 6.02
C GLU A 74 -21.90 -2.22 6.08
N LYS A 75 -21.74 -0.95 5.68
CA LYS A 75 -22.85 0.02 5.60
C LYS A 75 -23.91 -0.42 4.59
N ASN A 76 -23.47 -1.04 3.50
CA ASN A 76 -24.33 -1.38 2.36
C ASN A 76 -24.63 -2.88 2.23
N LYS A 77 -23.92 -3.74 2.98
CA LYS A 77 -23.98 -5.20 2.81
C LYS A 77 -23.99 -5.94 4.15
N GLN A 78 -24.35 -7.22 4.12
CA GLN A 78 -24.17 -8.10 5.27
C GLN A 78 -22.83 -8.81 5.12
N ILE A 79 -21.79 -8.19 5.69
CA ILE A 79 -20.41 -8.68 5.61
C ILE A 79 -19.89 -8.92 7.02
N LYS A 80 -19.26 -10.06 7.23
CA LYS A 80 -18.50 -10.38 8.44
C LYS A 80 -17.01 -10.28 8.14
N LEU A 81 -16.21 -9.88 9.12
CA LEU A 81 -14.75 -9.90 9.03
C LEU A 81 -14.17 -10.77 10.14
N ASN A 82 -13.44 -11.81 9.76
CA ASN A 82 -12.68 -12.68 10.65
C ASN A 82 -11.18 -12.44 10.47
N ILE A 83 -10.48 -12.14 11.55
CA ILE A 83 -9.06 -11.83 11.58
C ILE A 83 -8.35 -12.89 12.42
N PHE A 84 -7.48 -13.67 11.76
CA PHE A 84 -6.64 -14.68 12.37
C PHE A 84 -5.20 -14.16 12.45
N GLY A 85 -4.62 -14.12 13.65
CA GLY A 85 -3.32 -13.51 13.87
C GLY A 85 -3.05 -13.06 15.29
N GLU A 86 -1.77 -12.90 15.61
CA GLU A 86 -1.32 -12.23 16.83
C GLU A 86 -0.99 -10.76 16.56
N PHE A 87 -1.21 -9.91 17.56
CA PHE A 87 -0.74 -8.54 17.53
C PHE A 87 0.79 -8.49 17.58
N ASP A 88 1.36 -7.68 16.71
CA ASP A 88 2.78 -7.36 16.68
C ASP A 88 2.99 -5.88 16.38
N ASP A 89 3.96 -5.27 17.05
CA ASP A 89 4.32 -3.86 16.81
C ASP A 89 5.34 -3.72 15.66
N LEU A 90 5.35 -4.68 14.72
CA LEU A 90 6.24 -4.63 13.55
C LEU A 90 5.76 -3.54 12.59
N THR A 91 6.62 -2.57 12.38
CA THR A 91 6.44 -1.50 11.39
C THR A 91 7.14 -1.86 10.08
N ASP A 92 6.79 -1.17 9.00
CA ASP A 92 7.52 -1.30 7.73
C ASP A 92 8.68 -0.27 7.70
N PRO A 93 9.94 -0.72 7.81
CA PRO A 93 11.07 0.19 7.92
C PRO A 93 11.36 0.97 6.62
N SER A 94 10.74 0.63 5.48
CA SER A 94 10.87 1.40 4.24
C SER A 94 10.30 2.81 4.34
N TRP A 95 9.45 3.07 5.35
CA TRP A 95 8.88 4.38 5.64
C TRP A 95 9.70 5.21 6.63
N GLY A 96 10.84 4.68 7.11
CA GLY A 96 11.68 5.34 8.12
C GLY A 96 11.42 4.84 9.53
N ARG A 97 11.91 5.59 10.53
CA ARG A 97 11.69 5.28 11.94
C ARG A 97 10.29 5.68 12.39
N TYR A 98 9.63 4.77 13.10
CA TYR A 98 8.38 5.03 13.79
C TYR A 98 8.66 5.37 15.24
N LYS A 99 7.80 6.21 15.84
CA LYS A 99 7.77 6.33 17.31
C LYS A 99 7.31 4.98 17.87
N PRO A 100 7.82 4.51 19.02
CA PRO A 100 7.23 3.37 19.70
C PRO A 100 5.75 3.66 20.00
N PHE A 101 4.87 2.72 19.65
CA PHE A 101 3.45 2.75 20.00
C PHE A 101 2.96 1.32 20.20
N ASN A 102 1.83 1.16 20.88
CA ASN A 102 1.15 -0.10 21.05
C ASN A 102 0.08 -0.23 19.96
N TYR A 103 0.32 -1.06 18.94
CA TYR A 103 -0.60 -1.16 17.81
C TYR A 103 -1.96 -1.72 18.19
N ARG A 104 -2.00 -2.55 19.24
CA ARG A 104 -3.27 -3.05 19.79
C ARG A 104 -4.16 -1.92 20.29
N ASP A 105 -3.57 -0.87 20.88
CA ASP A 105 -4.34 0.27 21.38
C ASP A 105 -4.94 1.08 20.23
N GLU A 106 -4.19 1.25 19.13
CA GLU A 106 -4.70 1.89 17.90
C GLU A 106 -5.87 1.11 17.29
N VAL A 107 -5.73 -0.22 17.19
CA VAL A 107 -6.83 -1.08 16.72
C VAL A 107 -8.03 -1.02 17.65
N ASN A 108 -7.82 -1.05 18.97
CA ASN A 108 -8.90 -0.94 19.96
C ASN A 108 -9.65 0.39 19.85
N HIS A 109 -8.94 1.48 19.58
CA HIS A 109 -9.53 2.80 19.37
C HIS A 109 -10.45 2.81 18.12
N ILE A 110 -10.00 2.26 16.99
CA ILE A 110 -10.87 2.12 15.80
C ILE A 110 -12.10 1.27 16.12
N LEU A 111 -11.92 0.17 16.88
CA LEU A 111 -13.02 -0.71 17.28
C LEU A 111 -14.01 -0.05 18.24
N SER A 112 -13.60 0.94 19.06
CA SER A 112 -14.48 1.69 19.96
C SER A 112 -15.20 2.84 19.27
N ASP A 113 -14.51 3.52 18.37
CA ASP A 113 -14.98 4.77 17.77
C ASP A 113 -16.02 4.53 16.67
N TYR A 114 -15.93 3.39 15.99
CA TYR A 114 -16.82 3.06 14.90
C TYR A 114 -18.09 2.36 15.39
N LYS A 115 -19.22 2.70 14.76
CA LYS A 115 -20.51 2.04 14.98
C LYS A 115 -20.62 0.84 14.04
N TRP A 116 -20.19 -0.32 14.52
CA TRP A 116 -20.20 -1.56 13.74
C TRP A 116 -21.61 -2.16 13.63
N LYS A 117 -22.00 -2.54 12.41
CA LYS A 117 -23.18 -3.40 12.20
C LYS A 117 -22.83 -4.85 12.53
N ASN A 118 -21.64 -5.28 12.10
CA ASN A 118 -21.03 -6.55 12.43
C ASN A 118 -19.60 -6.27 12.91
N LYS A 119 -19.37 -6.28 14.23
CA LYS A 119 -18.04 -6.01 14.75
C LYS A 119 -17.02 -7.07 14.25
N PRO A 120 -15.80 -6.68 13.81
CA PRO A 120 -14.76 -7.64 13.40
C PRO A 120 -14.46 -8.65 14.50
N CYS A 121 -14.27 -9.92 14.13
CA CYS A 121 -13.94 -11.00 15.05
C CYS A 121 -12.46 -11.35 14.98
N PHE A 122 -11.75 -11.21 16.10
CA PHE A 122 -10.33 -11.54 16.21
C PHE A 122 -10.19 -12.91 16.89
N HIS A 123 -9.53 -13.85 16.21
CA HIS A 123 -9.40 -15.23 16.67
C HIS A 123 -8.06 -15.52 17.36
N GLY A 124 -7.13 -14.55 17.36
CA GLY A 124 -5.79 -14.74 17.89
C GLY A 124 -4.93 -15.66 17.02
N HIS A 125 -3.89 -16.23 17.61
CA HIS A 125 -3.02 -17.19 16.93
C HIS A 125 -3.76 -18.47 16.58
N VAL A 126 -3.65 -18.89 15.32
CA VAL A 126 -4.09 -20.20 14.86
C VAL A 126 -3.09 -20.76 13.86
N ASN A 127 -2.97 -22.08 13.80
CA ASN A 127 -2.17 -22.77 12.81
C ASN A 127 -2.81 -22.64 11.41
N ILE A 128 -1.99 -22.85 10.37
CA ILE A 128 -2.44 -22.77 8.97
C ILE A 128 -3.69 -23.62 8.70
N ASP A 129 -3.69 -24.87 9.14
CA ASP A 129 -4.80 -25.80 8.93
C ASP A 129 -6.10 -25.33 9.58
N GLN A 130 -6.02 -24.53 10.65
CA GLN A 130 -7.19 -24.12 11.41
C GLN A 130 -7.93 -22.98 10.72
N TRP A 131 -7.23 -21.93 10.26
CA TRP A 131 -7.90 -20.84 9.55
C TRP A 131 -8.32 -21.27 8.14
N ILE A 132 -7.56 -22.14 7.47
CA ILE A 132 -7.97 -22.71 6.17
C ILE A 132 -9.29 -23.48 6.32
N LYS A 133 -9.47 -24.26 7.39
CA LYS A 133 -10.75 -24.94 7.68
C LYS A 133 -11.92 -23.99 7.96
N SER A 134 -11.66 -22.72 8.24
CA SER A 134 -12.69 -21.69 8.40
C SER A 134 -13.13 -21.07 7.06
N LEU A 135 -12.42 -21.38 5.96
CA LEU A 135 -12.83 -20.98 4.63
C LEU A 135 -14.01 -21.85 4.18
N ASP A 136 -15.16 -21.21 3.96
CA ASP A 136 -16.33 -21.83 3.36
C ASP A 136 -16.62 -21.22 1.98
N LYS A 137 -17.70 -21.65 1.31
CA LYS A 137 -18.05 -21.17 -0.04
C LYS A 137 -18.40 -19.67 -0.09
N SER A 138 -18.66 -19.03 1.04
CA SER A 138 -18.90 -17.59 1.18
C SER A 138 -17.67 -16.82 1.65
N SER A 139 -16.57 -17.53 1.95
CA SER A 139 -15.33 -16.92 2.41
C SER A 139 -14.55 -16.29 1.25
N ILE A 140 -14.21 -15.02 1.43
CA ILE A 140 -13.28 -14.29 0.55
C ILE A 140 -12.07 -13.92 1.40
N PHE A 141 -10.89 -14.38 0.99
CA PHE A 141 -9.66 -13.95 1.63
C PHE A 141 -9.41 -12.47 1.34
N ILE A 142 -8.97 -11.69 2.33
CA ILE A 142 -8.61 -10.28 2.13
C ILE A 142 -7.24 -9.98 2.73
N SER A 143 -6.40 -9.28 1.97
CA SER A 143 -5.12 -8.75 2.45
C SER A 143 -4.76 -7.47 1.69
N ILE A 144 -4.71 -6.35 2.43
CA ILE A 144 -4.35 -5.04 1.89
C ILE A 144 -2.94 -4.61 2.31
N SER A 145 -2.10 -5.60 2.66
CA SER A 145 -0.72 -5.37 3.08
C SER A 145 0.04 -4.57 2.02
N THR A 146 0.81 -3.60 2.49
CA THR A 146 1.71 -2.77 1.69
C THR A 146 3.16 -2.92 2.18
N SER A 147 3.42 -4.01 2.90
CA SER A 147 4.74 -4.30 3.45
C SER A 147 5.78 -4.47 2.35
N MET A 148 6.98 -3.92 2.56
CA MET A 148 8.16 -4.23 1.73
C MET A 148 8.55 -5.74 1.74
N PHE A 149 8.02 -6.52 2.68
CA PHE A 149 8.24 -7.97 2.74
C PHE A 149 7.08 -8.77 2.14
N GLU A 150 6.11 -8.11 1.51
CA GLU A 150 5.03 -8.79 0.78
C GLU A 150 5.49 -9.15 -0.64
N ASP A 151 6.51 -10.01 -0.74
CA ASP A 151 7.12 -10.43 -2.01
C ASP A 151 6.49 -11.70 -2.60
N PHE A 152 5.76 -12.49 -1.79
CA PHE A 152 5.04 -13.68 -2.22
C PHE A 152 3.53 -13.62 -1.92
N GLY A 153 3.15 -13.28 -0.68
CA GLY A 153 1.75 -13.35 -0.24
C GLY A 153 1.32 -14.76 0.14
N THR A 154 2.02 -15.40 1.07
CA THR A 154 1.80 -16.82 1.45
C THR A 154 0.36 -17.10 1.88
N ALA A 155 -0.22 -16.28 2.75
CA ALA A 155 -1.59 -16.50 3.21
C ALA A 155 -2.61 -16.40 2.06
N ALA A 156 -2.41 -15.45 1.15
CA ALA A 156 -3.23 -15.31 -0.04
C ALA A 156 -3.09 -16.52 -0.98
N PHE A 157 -1.86 -17.02 -1.16
CA PHE A 157 -1.61 -18.24 -1.93
C PHE A 157 -2.31 -19.45 -1.31
N GLU A 158 -2.21 -19.64 0.01
CA GLU A 158 -2.86 -20.75 0.72
C GLU A 158 -4.40 -20.67 0.66
N ALA A 159 -4.97 -19.47 0.75
CA ALA A 159 -6.40 -19.28 0.54
C ALA A 159 -6.83 -19.66 -0.88
N HIS A 160 -6.05 -19.25 -1.88
CA HIS A 160 -6.32 -19.53 -3.29
C HIS A 160 -6.28 -21.03 -3.59
N LYS A 161 -5.28 -21.76 -3.06
CA LYS A 161 -5.20 -23.23 -3.15
C LYS A 161 -6.43 -23.94 -2.59
N ASN A 162 -7.10 -23.32 -1.63
CA ASN A 162 -8.30 -23.83 -0.99
C ASN A 162 -9.58 -23.25 -1.60
N ASN A 163 -9.52 -22.77 -2.85
CA ASN A 163 -10.65 -22.25 -3.61
C ASN A 163 -11.36 -21.09 -2.90
N SER A 164 -10.62 -20.24 -2.18
CA SER A 164 -11.14 -18.98 -1.67
C SER A 164 -10.68 -17.84 -2.58
N PRO A 165 -11.62 -17.05 -3.17
CA PRO A 165 -11.27 -15.85 -3.91
C PRO A 165 -10.54 -14.86 -3.00
N GLY A 166 -9.70 -14.01 -3.59
CA GLY A 166 -8.88 -13.05 -2.86
C GLY A 166 -9.20 -11.59 -3.19
N ILE A 167 -9.29 -10.74 -2.19
CA ILE A 167 -9.21 -9.28 -2.30
C ILE A 167 -7.82 -8.87 -1.82
N LEU A 168 -6.96 -8.50 -2.76
CA LEU A 168 -5.54 -8.31 -2.51
C LEU A 168 -5.10 -6.90 -2.92
N SER A 169 -4.12 -6.33 -2.23
CA SER A 169 -3.46 -5.11 -2.71
C SER A 169 -2.77 -5.37 -4.06
N ASP A 170 -2.77 -4.37 -4.96
CA ASP A 170 -1.90 -4.37 -6.14
C ASP A 170 -0.48 -3.98 -5.73
N TRP A 171 0.15 -4.85 -4.95
CA TRP A 171 1.46 -4.62 -4.33
C TRP A 171 2.30 -5.89 -4.33
N GLY A 172 3.55 -5.78 -4.81
CA GLY A 172 4.55 -6.84 -4.64
C GLY A 172 4.09 -8.21 -5.12
N GLY A 173 4.19 -9.20 -4.24
CA GLY A 173 3.75 -10.56 -4.50
C GLY A 173 2.24 -10.74 -4.61
N HIS A 174 1.43 -9.84 -4.04
CA HIS A 174 -0.01 -9.89 -4.26
C HIS A 174 -0.36 -9.54 -5.71
N ALA A 175 0.30 -8.55 -6.31
CA ALA A 175 0.08 -8.16 -7.71
C ALA A 175 0.30 -9.33 -8.68
N ASP A 176 1.23 -10.24 -8.34
CA ASP A 176 1.58 -11.40 -9.15
C ASP A 176 0.64 -12.60 -8.98
N GLN A 177 -0.30 -12.57 -8.03
CA GLN A 177 -1.30 -13.63 -7.95
C GLN A 177 -2.27 -13.52 -9.11
N ILE A 178 -2.22 -14.53 -9.96
CA ILE A 178 -3.03 -14.71 -11.16
C ILE A 178 -4.23 -15.58 -10.80
N GLY A 179 -5.38 -15.25 -11.36
CA GLY A 179 -6.63 -15.98 -11.16
C GLY A 179 -7.79 -15.04 -11.47
N THR A 180 -8.86 -15.57 -12.06
CA THR A 180 -10.07 -14.77 -12.29
C THR A 180 -10.73 -14.38 -10.97
N ASP A 181 -10.43 -15.11 -9.90
CA ASP A 181 -10.93 -14.97 -8.53
C ASP A 181 -10.13 -14.00 -7.65
N GLN A 182 -9.19 -13.25 -8.23
CA GLN A 182 -8.34 -12.31 -7.51
C GLN A 182 -8.72 -10.85 -7.84
N PHE A 183 -9.31 -10.16 -6.88
CA PHE A 183 -9.62 -8.73 -6.92
C PHE A 183 -8.39 -7.95 -6.48
N LYS A 184 -7.85 -7.09 -7.35
CA LYS A 184 -6.74 -6.21 -6.99
C LYS A 184 -7.25 -4.84 -6.60
N ILE A 185 -6.87 -4.37 -5.42
CA ILE A 185 -7.13 -3.01 -4.96
C ILE A 185 -5.92 -2.15 -5.34
N PRO A 186 -6.08 -1.12 -6.18
CA PRO A 186 -5.02 -0.16 -6.45
C PRO A 186 -4.47 0.41 -5.15
N ILE A 187 -3.14 0.53 -5.04
CA ILE A 187 -2.49 1.10 -3.85
C ILE A 187 -3.06 2.48 -3.48
N SER A 188 -3.53 3.22 -4.49
CA SER A 188 -4.09 4.53 -4.34
C SER A 188 -5.37 4.53 -3.50
N TYR A 189 -6.11 3.42 -3.46
CA TYR A 189 -7.35 3.32 -2.69
C TYR A 189 -7.12 2.72 -1.30
N ILE A 190 -5.91 2.29 -0.98
CA ILE A 190 -5.60 1.66 0.31
C ILE A 190 -5.20 2.75 1.32
N PRO A 191 -5.98 2.94 2.41
CA PRO A 191 -5.61 3.85 3.50
C PRO A 191 -4.28 3.44 4.11
N GLN A 192 -3.40 4.39 4.40
CA GLN A 192 -2.14 4.11 5.11
C GLN A 192 -2.15 4.76 6.50
N SER A 193 -1.58 4.07 7.49
CA SER A 193 -1.58 4.55 8.88
C SER A 193 -0.88 5.90 9.09
N TYR A 194 0.10 6.24 8.24
CA TYR A 194 0.81 7.52 8.30
C TYR A 194 0.01 8.70 7.70
N GLU A 195 -1.11 8.44 7.04
CA GLU A 195 -1.92 9.48 6.39
C GLU A 195 -2.84 10.17 7.40
N PRO A 196 -3.23 11.44 7.18
CA PRO A 196 -4.27 12.06 7.99
C PRO A 196 -5.56 11.25 7.97
N GLU A 197 -6.28 11.20 9.10
CA GLU A 197 -7.46 10.34 9.25
C GLU A 197 -8.54 10.59 8.17
N PHE A 198 -8.78 11.84 7.80
CA PHE A 198 -9.77 12.16 6.76
C PHE A 198 -9.39 11.58 5.39
N ILE A 199 -8.10 11.55 5.04
CA ILE A 199 -7.60 10.92 3.80
C ILE A 199 -7.79 9.40 3.87
N GLN A 200 -7.47 8.80 5.01
CA GLN A 200 -7.70 7.38 5.22
C GLN A 200 -9.17 7.02 5.03
N ASN A 201 -10.09 7.85 5.52
CA ASN A 201 -11.53 7.63 5.38
C ASN A 201 -12.01 7.81 3.92
N ILE A 202 -11.50 8.81 3.19
CA ILE A 202 -11.78 8.99 1.76
C ILE A 202 -11.32 7.75 0.96
N LYS A 203 -10.08 7.31 1.18
CA LYS A 203 -9.54 6.11 0.53
C LYS A 203 -10.33 4.86 0.86
N ALA A 204 -10.73 4.68 2.12
CA ALA A 204 -11.56 3.55 2.52
C ALA A 204 -12.89 3.52 1.75
N LYS A 205 -13.53 4.68 1.58
CA LYS A 205 -14.76 4.83 0.79
C LYS A 205 -14.52 4.56 -0.69
N LEU A 206 -13.44 5.08 -1.27
CA LEU A 206 -13.05 4.80 -2.66
C LEU A 206 -12.80 3.30 -2.88
N CYS A 207 -12.09 2.65 -1.98
CA CYS A 207 -11.85 1.20 -2.02
C CYS A 207 -13.16 0.41 -1.93
N ALA A 208 -14.06 0.78 -1.01
CA ALA A 208 -15.36 0.11 -0.88
C ALA A 208 -16.20 0.26 -2.15
N ASN A 209 -16.28 1.47 -2.72
CA ASN A 209 -16.95 1.73 -3.99
C ASN A 209 -16.31 0.94 -5.13
N HIS A 210 -14.98 0.94 -5.22
CA HIS A 210 -14.23 0.16 -6.21
C HIS A 210 -14.58 -1.33 -6.13
N LEU A 211 -14.69 -1.90 -4.94
CA LEU A 211 -15.10 -3.31 -4.75
C LEU A 211 -16.56 -3.54 -5.16
N PHE A 212 -17.45 -2.57 -4.97
CA PHE A 212 -18.86 -2.67 -5.40
C PHE A 212 -19.07 -2.41 -6.90
N ASP A 213 -18.25 -1.59 -7.55
CA ASP A 213 -18.40 -1.19 -8.95
C ASP A 213 -17.68 -2.14 -9.92
N ASN A 214 -16.51 -2.68 -9.53
CA ASN A 214 -15.70 -3.58 -10.39
C ASN A 214 -16.32 -4.95 -10.67
N ARG A 215 -17.53 -5.23 -10.18
CA ARG A 215 -18.32 -6.41 -10.58
C ARG A 215 -18.45 -6.57 -12.10
N LYS A 216 -18.32 -5.48 -12.88
CA LYS A 216 -18.37 -5.50 -14.35
C LYS A 216 -16.99 -5.55 -15.04
N ILE A 217 -15.92 -5.09 -14.39
CA ILE A 217 -14.61 -4.85 -15.02
C ILE A 217 -13.74 -6.11 -15.02
N GLN A 218 -13.90 -7.00 -14.03
CA GLN A 218 -13.14 -8.28 -13.99
C GLN A 218 -13.36 -9.19 -15.20
N THR A 219 -14.48 -9.04 -15.91
CA THR A 219 -14.73 -9.78 -17.16
C THR A 219 -13.76 -9.41 -18.29
N LEU A 220 -13.14 -8.23 -18.26
CA LEU A 220 -12.34 -7.69 -19.38
C LEU A 220 -10.84 -7.94 -19.24
N ASN A 221 -10.28 -7.98 -18.03
CA ASN A 221 -8.83 -8.17 -17.83
C ASN A 221 -8.36 -9.64 -17.90
N ASN A 222 -9.29 -10.59 -18.03
CA ASN A 222 -8.99 -12.03 -18.11
C ASN A 222 -8.38 -12.48 -19.45
N GLN A 223 -8.24 -11.61 -20.45
CA GLN A 223 -7.79 -12.01 -21.79
C GLN A 223 -6.27 -11.96 -21.99
N ASN A 224 -5.51 -11.32 -21.10
CA ASN A 224 -4.04 -11.28 -21.16
C ASN A 224 -3.44 -11.78 -19.84
N VAL A 225 -3.87 -12.95 -19.37
CA VAL A 225 -3.01 -13.74 -18.49
C VAL A 225 -1.84 -14.17 -19.37
N ASP A 226 -0.82 -13.32 -19.43
CA ASP A 226 0.47 -13.66 -20.00
C ASP A 226 0.91 -14.95 -19.29
N THR A 227 0.69 -16.08 -19.95
CA THR A 227 1.29 -17.36 -19.58
C THR A 227 2.76 -17.20 -19.89
N LEU A 228 3.44 -16.43 -19.04
CA LEU A 228 4.87 -16.24 -19.11
C LEU A 228 5.45 -17.63 -19.14
N LYS A 229 5.92 -18.03 -20.33
CA LYS A 229 6.60 -19.30 -20.49
C LYS A 229 7.74 -19.26 -19.50
N PHE A 230 7.72 -20.22 -18.57
CA PHE A 230 8.78 -20.37 -17.62
C PHE A 230 10.12 -20.41 -18.37
N THR A 231 10.99 -19.45 -18.07
CA THR A 231 12.36 -19.42 -18.58
C THR A 231 13.31 -19.63 -17.42
N CYS A 232 14.04 -20.75 -17.43
CA CYS A 232 15.10 -20.99 -16.47
C CYS A 232 16.17 -19.89 -16.61
N PRO A 233 16.54 -19.19 -15.53
CA PRO A 233 17.51 -18.11 -15.59
C PRO A 233 18.90 -18.63 -15.94
N ASN A 234 19.67 -17.82 -16.66
CA ASN A 234 21.05 -18.07 -17.02
C ASN A 234 21.97 -18.01 -15.79
N TRP A 235 23.08 -18.74 -15.88
CA TRP A 235 24.16 -18.63 -14.89
C TRP A 235 24.79 -17.23 -14.95
N ILE A 236 25.15 -16.71 -13.77
CA ILE A 236 25.90 -15.46 -13.63
C ILE A 236 27.28 -15.87 -13.13
N LYS A 237 28.33 -15.33 -13.73
CA LYS A 237 29.67 -15.49 -13.19
C LYS A 237 29.76 -14.79 -11.84
N LEU A 238 30.49 -15.37 -10.90
CA LEU A 238 30.59 -14.79 -9.55
C LEU A 238 31.22 -13.39 -9.62
N GLU A 239 32.16 -13.18 -10.54
CA GLU A 239 32.85 -11.91 -10.77
C GLU A 239 31.88 -10.82 -11.25
N ASP A 240 30.96 -11.15 -12.16
CA ASP A 240 29.96 -10.22 -12.68
C ASP A 240 28.99 -9.80 -11.56
N PHE A 241 28.55 -10.76 -10.74
CA PHE A 241 27.70 -10.48 -9.58
C PHE A 241 28.41 -9.59 -8.55
N GLN A 242 29.66 -9.90 -8.21
CA GLN A 242 30.46 -9.08 -7.30
C GLN A 242 30.72 -7.69 -7.86
N SER A 243 30.94 -7.56 -9.17
CA SER A 243 31.11 -6.27 -9.85
C SER A 243 29.84 -5.43 -9.77
N ALA A 244 28.67 -6.02 -10.01
CA ALA A 244 27.38 -5.35 -9.87
C ALA A 244 27.14 -4.86 -8.42
N LEU A 245 27.46 -5.69 -7.42
CA LEU A 245 27.37 -5.28 -6.01
C LEU A 245 28.34 -4.15 -5.65
N LYS A 246 29.59 -4.22 -6.13
CA LYS A 246 30.58 -3.14 -5.92
C LYS A 246 30.11 -1.82 -6.55
N LYS A 247 29.60 -1.88 -7.79
CA LYS A 247 29.04 -0.71 -8.49
C LYS A 247 27.84 -0.13 -7.73
N PHE A 248 26.92 -0.99 -7.28
CA PHE A 248 25.79 -0.56 -6.46
C PHE A 248 26.27 0.12 -5.17
N ASN A 249 27.19 -0.50 -4.43
CA ASN A 249 27.75 0.07 -3.20
C ASN A 249 28.51 1.37 -3.45
N SER A 250 29.20 1.54 -4.59
CA SER A 250 29.95 2.76 -4.90
C SER A 250 29.06 3.94 -5.33
N LEU A 251 27.87 3.65 -5.86
CA LEU A 251 26.87 4.67 -6.23
C LEU A 251 26.02 5.12 -5.04
N ASN A 252 26.11 4.39 -3.93
CA ASN A 252 25.44 4.70 -2.68
C ASN A 252 26.48 5.10 -1.63
N THR A 253 26.02 5.65 -0.52
CA THR A 253 26.87 6.06 0.59
C THR A 253 27.11 4.89 1.56
N ILE A 254 28.02 5.05 2.53
CA ILE A 254 28.38 3.96 3.49
C ILE A 254 27.17 3.45 4.28
N GLU A 255 26.14 4.26 4.41
CA GLU A 255 24.85 3.99 5.03
C GLU A 255 24.12 2.82 4.35
N ILE A 256 24.46 2.43 3.12
CA ILE A 256 23.86 1.24 2.50
C ILE A 256 24.16 -0.06 3.25
N LEU A 257 25.23 -0.08 4.05
CA LEU A 257 25.54 -1.21 4.93
C LEU A 257 24.43 -1.44 5.98
N ASP A 258 23.61 -0.43 6.27
CA ASP A 258 22.48 -0.55 7.19
C ASP A 258 21.33 -1.39 6.61
N LEU A 259 21.26 -1.58 5.29
CA LEU A 259 20.31 -2.52 4.67
C LEU A 259 20.49 -3.96 5.22
N ILE A 260 21.70 -4.33 5.61
CA ILE A 260 22.07 -5.70 6.01
C ILE A 260 22.05 -5.87 7.54
N ARG A 261 22.17 -4.78 8.31
CA ARG A 261 22.43 -4.81 9.77
C ARG A 261 21.21 -4.53 10.65
N ASN A 262 20.00 -4.84 10.19
CA ASN A 262 18.74 -4.42 10.83
C ASN A 262 18.60 -2.88 10.95
N GLY A 263 19.36 -2.13 10.16
CA GLY A 263 19.37 -0.67 10.14
C GLY A 263 18.48 -0.08 9.04
N LEU A 264 17.55 -0.86 8.47
CA LEU A 264 16.69 -0.42 7.35
C LEU A 264 16.02 0.93 7.61
N ALA A 265 15.51 1.14 8.83
CA ALA A 265 14.87 2.39 9.22
C ALA A 265 15.88 3.56 9.30
N ASN A 266 17.12 3.30 9.72
CA ASN A 266 18.19 4.32 9.71
C ASN A 266 18.57 4.69 8.28
N TYR A 267 18.70 3.68 7.41
CA TYR A 267 18.97 3.91 5.98
C TYR A 267 17.84 4.72 5.34
N ALA A 268 16.57 4.37 5.61
CA ALA A 268 15.40 5.06 5.09
C ALA A 268 15.32 6.54 5.47
N ASP A 269 15.91 6.92 6.60
CA ASP A 269 16.00 8.32 7.04
C ASP A 269 17.08 9.13 6.30
N THR A 270 18.01 8.48 5.60
CA THR A 270 19.02 9.16 4.77
C THR A 270 18.43 9.65 3.45
N GLN A 271 19.06 10.65 2.82
CA GLN A 271 18.66 11.15 1.49
C GLN A 271 18.67 10.04 0.42
N PHE A 272 19.64 9.13 0.49
CA PHE A 272 19.78 8.01 -0.44
C PHE A 272 18.74 6.92 -0.18
N GLY A 273 18.58 6.50 1.08
CA GLY A 273 17.59 5.49 1.42
C GLY A 273 16.16 5.95 1.18
N HIS A 274 15.85 7.23 1.41
CA HIS A 274 14.54 7.79 1.05
C HIS A 274 14.25 7.65 -0.45
N ARG A 275 15.18 8.09 -1.31
CA ARG A 275 15.05 7.93 -2.78
C ARG A 275 14.98 6.47 -3.19
N PHE A 276 15.78 5.61 -2.56
CA PHE A 276 15.75 4.17 -2.80
C PHE A 276 14.35 3.61 -2.51
N PHE A 277 13.77 3.93 -1.35
CA PHE A 277 12.48 3.40 -0.94
C PHE A 277 11.30 4.02 -1.70
N ILE A 278 11.36 5.28 -2.15
CA ILE A 278 10.35 5.82 -3.11
C ILE A 278 10.33 4.96 -4.37
N ASN A 279 11.47 4.83 -5.03
CA ASN A 279 11.62 4.02 -6.25
C ASN A 279 11.21 2.55 -6.03
N TYR A 280 11.56 1.98 -4.87
CA TYR A 280 11.18 0.63 -4.49
C TYR A 280 9.65 0.51 -4.44
N ARG A 281 8.99 1.41 -3.71
CA ARG A 281 7.53 1.37 -3.54
C ARG A 281 6.81 1.66 -4.86
N GLU A 282 7.35 2.52 -5.72
CA GLU A 282 6.82 2.77 -7.07
C GLU A 282 6.80 1.48 -7.90
N ILE A 283 7.89 0.72 -7.87
CA ILE A 283 7.97 -0.56 -8.57
C ILE A 283 7.02 -1.57 -7.95
N MET A 284 7.01 -1.69 -6.61
CA MET A 284 6.14 -2.64 -5.89
C MET A 284 4.66 -2.40 -6.17
N SER A 285 4.23 -1.14 -6.27
CA SER A 285 2.84 -0.77 -6.51
C SER A 285 2.47 -0.59 -7.98
N ASN A 286 3.46 -0.65 -8.90
CA ASN A 286 3.29 -0.20 -10.29
C ASN A 286 2.79 1.24 -10.44
N TYR A 287 2.99 2.04 -9.41
CA TYR A 287 2.27 3.29 -9.26
C TYR A 287 3.26 4.40 -8.90
N PRO A 288 3.22 5.55 -9.58
CA PRO A 288 4.06 6.67 -9.20
C PRO A 288 3.62 7.17 -7.82
N ILE A 289 4.49 7.03 -6.82
CA ILE A 289 4.18 7.44 -5.45
C ILE A 289 4.56 8.91 -5.29
N GLY A 290 3.53 9.74 -5.09
CA GLY A 290 3.64 11.01 -4.41
C GLY A 290 4.64 12.00 -4.99
N LYS A 291 4.23 12.75 -6.01
CA LYS A 291 4.98 13.88 -6.58
C LYS A 291 4.39 15.25 -6.21
N THR A 292 3.31 15.31 -5.46
CA THR A 292 2.57 16.53 -5.17
C THR A 292 2.40 16.71 -3.67
N LEU A 293 2.78 17.85 -3.09
CA LEU A 293 2.57 18.16 -1.67
C LEU A 293 1.29 19.00 -1.55
N VAL A 294 0.33 18.61 -0.73
CA VAL A 294 -0.87 19.38 -0.37
C VAL A 294 -0.69 19.97 1.03
N ILE A 295 -0.57 21.28 1.12
CA ILE A 295 -0.59 22.00 2.39
C ILE A 295 -2.02 22.43 2.68
N TYR A 296 -2.53 22.15 3.88
CA TYR A 296 -3.87 22.54 4.29
C TYR A 296 -3.89 23.22 5.67
N PRO A 297 -4.93 24.02 5.96
CA PRO A 297 -5.08 24.74 7.23
C PRO A 297 -5.30 23.79 8.42
N GLU A 298 -4.84 24.16 9.62
CA GLU A 298 -4.95 23.31 10.82
C GLU A 298 -6.41 23.10 11.28
N ASN A 299 -7.26 24.09 11.03
CA ASN A 299 -8.69 24.11 11.36
C ASN A 299 -9.56 23.18 10.50
N PHE A 300 -9.02 22.56 9.45
CA PHE A 300 -9.72 21.51 8.68
C PHE A 300 -10.00 20.23 9.49
N LYS A 301 -9.40 20.09 10.68
CA LYS A 301 -9.51 18.87 11.51
C LYS A 301 -10.77 18.78 12.37
N THR A 302 -11.57 19.83 12.50
CA THR A 302 -12.71 19.81 13.45
C THR A 302 -14.01 19.34 12.79
N ALA A 303 -14.72 18.43 13.44
CA ALA A 303 -15.97 17.79 12.98
C ALA A 303 -17.18 18.76 12.76
N ASN A 304 -16.98 20.07 12.91
CA ASN A 304 -17.96 21.12 12.61
C ASN A 304 -17.64 21.81 11.29
N SER A 305 -17.30 21.01 10.27
CA SER A 305 -16.99 21.55 8.95
C SER A 305 -18.21 22.25 8.37
N THR A 306 -18.04 23.53 8.01
CA THR A 306 -19.10 24.32 7.38
C THR A 306 -19.53 23.67 6.06
N ASP A 307 -20.71 23.96 5.54
CA ASP A 307 -21.16 23.42 4.25
C ASP A 307 -20.16 23.69 3.10
N LYS A 308 -19.35 24.74 3.21
CA LYS A 308 -18.24 25.05 2.31
C LYS A 308 -17.09 24.03 2.36
N GLU A 309 -16.72 23.55 3.55
CA GLU A 309 -15.69 22.51 3.71
C GLU A 309 -16.20 21.16 3.20
N LYS A 310 -17.49 20.85 3.33
CA LYS A 310 -18.11 19.66 2.72
C LYS A 310 -18.15 19.76 1.19
N ILE A 311 -18.47 20.93 0.66
CA ILE A 311 -18.42 21.20 -0.78
C ILE A 311 -16.97 21.11 -1.29
N PHE A 312 -16.01 21.67 -0.56
CA PHE A 312 -14.59 21.55 -0.88
C PHE A 312 -14.15 20.10 -0.85
N LEU A 313 -14.46 19.35 0.22
CA LEU A 313 -14.14 17.92 0.30
C LEU A 313 -14.80 17.13 -0.84
N LYS A 314 -16.02 17.49 -1.26
CA LYS A 314 -16.66 16.89 -2.42
C LYS A 314 -15.94 17.24 -3.73
N GLN A 315 -15.61 18.51 -3.94
CA GLN A 315 -14.82 18.96 -5.10
C GLN A 315 -13.39 18.38 -5.10
N PHE A 316 -12.83 18.15 -3.92
CA PHE A 316 -11.53 17.56 -3.67
C PHE A 316 -11.56 16.03 -3.87
N GLU A 317 -12.64 15.36 -3.45
CA GLU A 317 -12.98 13.97 -3.79
C GLU A 317 -13.12 13.81 -5.31
N ASP A 318 -13.80 14.75 -5.98
CA ASP A 318 -13.96 14.77 -7.45
C ASP A 318 -12.61 15.02 -8.18
N LEU A 319 -11.68 15.77 -7.57
CA LEU A 319 -10.32 15.96 -8.07
C LEU A 319 -9.41 14.74 -7.84
N PHE A 320 -9.71 13.93 -6.81
CA PHE A 320 -8.97 12.73 -6.41
C PHE A 320 -9.27 11.50 -7.27
N ASP A 321 -10.24 11.59 -8.19
CA ASP A 321 -10.46 10.57 -9.22
C ASP A 321 -9.25 10.46 -10.19
N TYR A 322 -8.30 11.40 -10.09
CA TYR A 322 -6.98 11.30 -10.69
C TYR A 322 -5.90 11.05 -9.64
N ASP A 323 -5.51 9.78 -9.58
CA ASP A 323 -4.20 9.30 -9.21
C ASP A 323 -3.44 10.00 -8.05
N ASN A 324 -3.43 9.36 -6.87
CA ASN A 324 -2.66 9.66 -5.65
C ASN A 324 -1.21 10.15 -5.84
N LYS A 325 -1.06 11.42 -6.19
CA LYS A 325 0.22 12.12 -6.17
C LYS A 325 0.46 12.87 -4.86
N PHE A 326 -0.42 12.80 -3.87
CA PHE A 326 -0.46 13.81 -2.80
C PHE A 326 0.20 13.38 -1.47
N VAL A 327 1.09 14.21 -0.92
CA VAL A 327 1.52 14.20 0.50
C VAL A 327 0.82 15.33 1.23
N PHE A 328 0.24 15.09 2.40
CA PHE A 328 -0.52 16.11 3.11
C PHE A 328 0.26 16.63 4.31
N ALA A 329 0.46 17.94 4.40
CA ALA A 329 1.08 18.59 5.54
C ALA A 329 0.16 19.69 6.09
N ASN A 330 -0.12 19.67 7.39
CA ASN A 330 -0.73 20.83 8.01
C ASN A 330 0.31 21.95 8.12
N ASN A 331 -0.14 23.21 8.10
CA ASN A 331 0.72 24.41 8.24
C ASN A 331 1.82 24.25 9.32
N ARG A 332 1.47 23.80 10.53
CA ARG A 332 2.43 23.69 11.66
C ARG A 332 3.44 22.56 11.50
N GLU A 333 3.04 21.42 10.97
CA GLU A 333 3.93 20.29 10.71
C GLU A 333 4.89 20.58 9.56
N PHE A 334 4.40 21.29 8.54
CA PHE A 334 5.23 21.76 7.45
C PHE A 334 6.30 22.75 7.93
N LEU A 335 5.94 23.66 8.85
CA LEU A 335 6.87 24.61 9.45
C LEU A 335 7.90 23.97 10.40
N LYS A 336 7.78 22.69 10.75
CA LYS A 336 8.86 21.97 11.44
C LYS A 336 9.94 21.63 10.42
N PHE A 337 11.15 22.13 10.63
CA PHE A 337 12.35 22.04 9.77
C PHE A 337 12.57 20.70 9.04
N GLN A 338 12.12 19.56 9.57
CA GLN A 338 12.26 18.24 8.95
C GLN A 338 11.50 18.05 7.62
N PHE A 339 10.45 18.85 7.35
CA PHE A 339 9.71 18.76 6.08
C PHE A 339 10.39 19.51 4.94
N PHE A 340 11.15 20.57 5.25
CA PHE A 340 11.86 21.38 4.25
C PHE A 340 12.94 20.58 3.51
N ASP A 341 13.70 19.76 4.23
CA ASP A 341 14.74 18.88 3.66
C ASP A 341 14.16 17.78 2.75
N ARG A 342 12.82 17.65 2.72
CA ARG A 342 12.09 16.69 1.90
C ARG A 342 11.33 17.32 0.73
N MET A 343 11.46 18.64 0.52
CA MET A 343 10.73 19.33 -0.56
C MET A 343 11.24 19.01 -1.97
N ASP A 344 12.50 18.63 -2.12
CA ASP A 344 13.10 18.31 -3.43
C ASP A 344 12.49 17.07 -4.11
N TYR A 345 11.62 16.34 -3.38
CA TYR A 345 11.02 15.09 -3.85
C TYR A 345 9.65 15.28 -4.51
N PHE A 346 9.04 16.47 -4.38
CA PHE A 346 7.74 16.76 -4.98
C PHE A 346 7.94 17.51 -6.31
N SER A 347 7.29 17.11 -7.41
CA SER A 347 7.20 17.93 -8.61
C SER A 347 6.15 19.05 -8.51
N ASP A 348 5.17 18.92 -7.62
CA ASP A 348 4.06 19.85 -7.49
C ASP A 348 3.78 20.19 -6.01
N LEU A 349 3.31 21.40 -5.74
CA LEU A 349 2.88 21.87 -4.43
C LEU A 349 1.50 22.50 -4.56
N ILE A 350 0.49 21.85 -4.00
CA ILE A 350 -0.85 22.40 -3.79
C ILE A 350 -0.90 23.06 -2.42
N VAL A 351 -1.25 24.33 -2.33
CA VAL A 351 -1.51 25.01 -1.07
C VAL A 351 -2.97 25.40 -0.98
N ILE A 352 -3.68 24.84 -0.02
CA ILE A 352 -5.06 25.18 0.33
C ILE A 352 -4.97 26.17 1.50
N LYS A 353 -5.48 27.39 1.31
CA LYS A 353 -5.34 28.45 2.30
C LYS A 353 -6.62 29.26 2.50
N GLU A 354 -6.79 29.76 3.73
CA GLU A 354 -7.74 30.85 3.99
C GLU A 354 -7.18 32.17 3.47
N LYS A 355 -8.08 33.05 3.01
CA LYS A 355 -7.78 34.34 2.39
C LYS A 355 -6.82 35.24 3.21
N GLU A 356 -6.78 35.09 4.53
CA GLU A 356 -5.99 35.93 5.45
C GLU A 356 -4.56 35.40 5.76
N SER A 357 -4.18 34.23 5.27
CA SER A 357 -2.91 33.55 5.65
C SER A 357 -1.72 33.80 4.69
N LEU A 358 -1.74 34.91 3.95
CA LEU A 358 -0.91 35.16 2.76
C LEU A 358 0.61 35.22 2.97
N SER A 359 1.11 35.77 4.09
CA SER A 359 2.53 36.14 4.20
C SER A 359 3.48 34.95 4.39
N THR A 360 3.13 33.99 5.24
CA THR A 360 3.96 32.79 5.51
C THR A 360 3.97 31.84 4.31
N ILE A 361 2.81 31.67 3.66
CA ILE A 361 2.66 30.80 2.49
C ILE A 361 3.38 31.37 1.26
N ALA A 362 3.40 32.70 1.09
CA ALA A 362 4.13 33.33 -0.01
C ALA A 362 5.64 33.12 0.09
N SER A 363 6.22 33.17 1.31
CA SER A 363 7.63 32.86 1.52
C SER A 363 7.95 31.40 1.16
N LEU A 364 7.08 30.48 1.57
CA LEU A 364 7.20 29.05 1.28
C LEU A 364 7.10 28.74 -0.22
N ALA A 365 6.16 29.40 -0.89
CA ALA A 365 6.00 29.28 -2.34
C ALA A 365 7.25 29.78 -3.07
N ASN A 366 7.83 30.91 -2.65
CA ASN A 366 9.04 31.46 -3.29
C ASN A 366 10.24 30.51 -3.20
N ASP A 367 10.45 29.85 -2.05
CA ASP A 367 11.53 28.87 -1.89
C ASP A 367 11.31 27.64 -2.79
N PHE A 368 10.06 27.22 -2.97
CA PHE A 368 9.70 26.07 -3.82
C PHE A 368 9.76 26.40 -5.33
N VAL A 369 9.33 27.61 -5.73
CA VAL A 369 9.45 28.10 -7.13
C VAL A 369 10.91 28.15 -7.56
N SER A 370 11.83 28.50 -6.66
CA SER A 370 13.27 28.56 -6.97
C SER A 370 13.87 27.24 -7.46
N LYS A 371 13.17 26.12 -7.23
CA LYS A 371 13.60 24.75 -7.56
C LYS A 371 12.93 24.16 -8.82
N ASN A 372 12.25 24.97 -9.65
CA ASN A 372 11.53 24.54 -10.86
C ASN A 372 10.38 23.54 -10.61
N GLN A 373 9.64 23.70 -9.51
CA GLN A 373 8.49 22.86 -9.16
C GLN A 373 7.18 23.64 -9.38
N ASN A 374 6.09 22.96 -9.75
CA ASN A 374 4.80 23.62 -9.98
C ASN A 374 4.12 23.97 -8.65
N ILE A 375 3.48 25.14 -8.56
CA ILE A 375 2.69 25.52 -7.38
C ILE A 375 1.25 25.84 -7.80
N HIS A 376 0.30 25.23 -7.12
CA HIS A 376 -1.13 25.49 -7.27
C HIS A 376 -1.66 26.02 -5.93
N ILE A 377 -2.21 27.23 -5.93
CA ILE A 377 -2.77 27.84 -4.72
C ILE A 377 -4.29 27.87 -4.87
N PHE A 378 -4.99 27.25 -3.91
CA PHE A 378 -6.44 27.27 -3.82
C PHE A 378 -6.84 28.11 -2.61
N GLU A 379 -7.60 29.17 -2.87
CA GLU A 379 -8.21 30.02 -1.84
C GLU A 379 -9.66 29.57 -1.64
N PHE A 380 -10.08 29.46 -0.37
CA PHE A 380 -11.46 29.13 -0.01
C PHE A 380 -12.07 30.15 0.96
#